data_AF-A0A914VL42-F1
#
_entry.id   AF-A0A914VL42-F1
#
_cell.length_a   1.000
_cell.length_b   1.000
_cell.length_c   1.000
_cell.angle_alpha   90.00
_cell.angle_beta   90.00
_cell.angle_gamma   90.00
#
_symmetry.space_group_name_H-M   'P 1'
#
loop_
_entity.id
_entity.type
_entity.pdbx_description
1 polymer ?
#
loop_
_entity_poly.entity_id
_entity_poly.type
_entity_poly.pdbx_seq_one_letter_code
_entity_poly.pdbx_strand_id
1 'polypeptide(L)'
;MGEEISLLLAHIVILCARTPTLGDGAAFCDENATNNPIKISDDQCRGVAVILHYLFGVHFSFLFLEGLNNYSINTFIANGTSLTGRFKNILIGICVPAIPVLLTALTNFKTYIHESTCWCNMNAVNFYAELLPAALICVPAMVLSEATGMGKYKENPKSLPEKRSSAYTSSRGALVVIPLSFAAWLVGMAAVDRTDLSLYSACSILNTILG
;
A
#
# COMPACT_ATOMS: atom_id res chain seq x y z
N MET A 1 5.80 -11.13 5.56
CA MET A 1 7.03 -10.44 6.03
C MET A 1 7.31 -9.17 5.23
N GLY A 2 7.30 -9.19 3.88
CA GLY A 2 7.51 -7.96 3.08
C GLY A 2 6.35 -6.94 3.17
N GLU A 3 5.11 -7.42 3.26
CA GLU A 3 3.90 -6.59 3.36
C GLU A 3 3.84 -5.78 4.65
N GLU A 4 4.00 -6.43 5.80
CA GLU A 4 3.94 -5.76 7.10
C GLU A 4 5.05 -4.73 7.29
N ILE A 5 6.25 -4.99 6.78
CA ILE A 5 7.35 -4.01 6.82
C ILE A 5 7.02 -2.81 5.93
N SER A 6 6.42 -3.01 4.76
CA SER A 6 6.07 -1.91 3.85
C SER A 6 4.94 -1.05 4.40
N LEU A 7 3.93 -1.67 5.01
CA LEU A 7 2.81 -0.96 5.64
C LEU A 7 3.26 -0.22 6.91
N LEU A 8 4.10 -0.84 7.74
CA LEU A 8 4.68 -0.19 8.92
C LEU A 8 5.58 0.99 8.53
N LEU A 9 6.42 0.84 7.50
CA LEU A 9 7.23 1.93 6.99
C LEU A 9 6.37 3.05 6.39
N ALA A 10 5.33 2.72 5.62
CA ALA A 10 4.39 3.72 5.11
C ALA A 10 3.72 4.46 6.27
N HIS A 11 3.23 3.75 7.29
CA HIS A 11 2.58 4.37 8.44
C HIS A 11 3.53 5.24 9.26
N ILE A 12 4.78 4.81 9.49
CA ILE A 12 5.83 5.62 10.11
C ILE A 12 6.09 6.88 9.28
N VAL A 13 6.21 6.75 7.95
CA VAL A 13 6.46 7.90 7.06
C VAL A 13 5.26 8.86 7.06
N ILE A 14 4.02 8.38 7.12
CA ILE A 14 2.80 9.21 7.22
C ILE A 14 2.76 9.96 8.56
N LEU A 15 3.07 9.25 9.66
CA LEU A 15 3.17 9.84 10.99
C LEU A 15 4.33 10.84 11.09
N CYS A 16 5.44 10.61 10.39
CA CYS A 16 6.56 11.55 10.29
C CYS A 16 6.26 12.75 9.37
N ALA A 17 5.53 12.55 8.27
CA ALA A 17 5.07 13.60 7.36
C ALA A 17 4.01 14.52 7.98
N ARG A 18 3.45 14.12 9.13
CA ARG A 18 2.65 14.96 10.03
C ARG A 18 3.49 16.03 10.76
N THR A 19 4.83 16.03 10.66
CA THR A 19 5.63 17.12 11.23
C THR A 19 5.37 18.41 10.44
N PRO A 20 4.94 19.49 11.11
CA PRO A 20 3.98 20.44 10.56
C PRO A 20 4.62 21.45 9.61
N THR A 21 4.13 21.50 8.37
CA THR A 21 4.10 22.74 7.60
C THR A 21 2.79 23.48 7.93
N LEU A 22 2.86 24.35 8.94
CA LEU A 22 1.97 25.49 9.29
C LEU A 22 0.48 25.42 8.84
N GLY A 23 -0.52 25.48 9.72
CA GLY A 23 -0.58 26.43 10.84
C GLY A 23 -1.81 26.33 11.74
N ASP A 24 -2.14 25.15 12.27
CA ASP A 24 -3.00 25.03 13.46
C ASP A 24 -2.49 23.94 14.42
N GLY A 25 -1.75 24.38 15.44
CA GLY A 25 -1.89 23.95 16.83
C GLY A 25 -1.66 22.49 17.27
N ALA A 26 -1.29 21.53 16.43
CA ALA A 26 -1.16 20.14 16.87
C ALA A 26 0.15 19.46 16.42
N ALA A 27 1.29 19.99 16.89
CA ALA A 27 2.55 19.25 16.92
C ALA A 27 2.54 18.29 18.11
N PHE A 28 2.57 16.98 17.85
CA PHE A 28 3.10 16.03 18.82
C PHE A 28 4.60 16.35 18.94
N CYS A 29 5.03 16.72 20.15
CA CYS A 29 6.39 17.09 20.56
C CYS A 29 6.83 18.51 20.14
N ASP A 30 6.54 19.51 20.97
CA ASP A 30 7.55 20.22 21.78
C ASP A 30 6.86 21.38 22.55
N GLU A 31 6.74 21.26 23.87
CA GLU A 31 6.20 22.34 24.73
C GLU A 31 7.25 23.45 24.97
N ASN A 32 8.45 23.34 24.39
CA ASN A 32 9.56 24.26 24.63
C ASN A 32 10.43 24.59 23.38
N ALA A 33 9.91 24.41 22.16
CA ALA A 33 10.59 24.83 20.95
C ALA A 33 10.52 26.35 20.79
N THR A 34 11.68 26.99 20.85
CA THR A 34 11.88 28.41 20.58
C THR A 34 11.50 28.77 19.13
N ASN A 35 10.24 29.17 18.93
CA ASN A 35 9.74 30.15 17.95
C ASN A 35 10.31 30.20 16.52
N ASN A 36 10.66 29.06 15.92
CA ASN A 36 10.76 28.95 14.47
C ASN A 36 10.14 27.62 14.03
N PRO A 37 8.98 27.61 13.33
CA PRO A 37 8.45 26.38 12.79
C PRO A 37 9.48 25.77 11.83
N ILE A 38 9.73 24.47 11.95
CA ILE A 38 10.61 23.73 11.04
C ILE A 38 10.03 23.86 9.64
N LYS A 39 10.61 24.74 8.81
CA LYS A 39 10.23 24.87 7.40
C LYS A 39 10.86 23.71 6.65
N ILE A 40 10.08 22.66 6.41
CA ILE A 40 10.48 21.59 5.50
C ILE A 40 10.55 22.19 4.09
N SER A 41 11.65 21.95 3.37
CA SER A 41 11.79 22.40 1.98
C SER A 41 10.82 21.64 1.08
N ASP A 42 10.23 22.32 0.09
CA ASP A 42 9.36 21.70 -0.93
C ASP A 42 10.01 20.44 -1.55
N ASP A 43 11.32 20.46 -1.77
CA ASP A 43 12.06 19.33 -2.33
C ASP A 43 12.07 18.11 -1.39
N GLN A 44 12.11 18.33 -0.08
CA GLN A 44 12.04 17.26 0.91
C GLN A 44 10.62 16.68 0.98
N CYS A 45 9.59 17.53 0.93
CA CYS A 45 8.19 17.10 0.89
C CYS A 45 7.87 16.29 -0.38
N ARG A 46 8.40 16.71 -1.53
CA ARG A 46 8.28 15.95 -2.79
C ARG A 46 8.95 14.59 -2.68
N GLY A 47 10.13 14.52 -2.07
CA GLY A 47 10.82 13.25 -1.79
C GLY A 47 9.96 12.29 -0.95
N VAL A 48 9.36 12.79 0.13
CA VAL A 48 8.45 12.00 0.99
C VAL A 48 7.24 11.50 0.20
N ALA A 49 6.59 12.35 -0.58
CA ALA A 49 5.43 11.95 -1.38
C ALA A 49 5.76 10.87 -2.42
N VAL A 50 6.94 10.95 -3.07
CA VAL A 50 7.41 9.92 -4.00
C VAL A 50 7.66 8.59 -3.29
N ILE A 51 8.29 8.63 -2.11
CA ILE A 51 8.54 7.44 -1.29
C ILE A 51 7.22 6.80 -0.85
N LEU A 52 6.23 7.60 -0.42
CA LEU A 52 4.92 7.09 -0.02
C LEU A 52 4.20 6.39 -1.18
N HIS A 53 4.14 7.02 -2.36
CA HIS A 53 3.55 6.42 -3.56
C HIS A 53 4.22 5.06 -3.87
N TYR A 54 5.55 4.99 -3.76
CA TYR A 54 6.27 3.74 -3.94
C TYR A 54 5.92 2.68 -2.90
N LEU A 55 5.91 3.03 -1.61
CA LEU A 55 5.61 2.08 -0.53
C LEU A 55 4.19 1.51 -0.64
N PHE A 56 3.19 2.34 -0.99
CA PHE A 56 1.84 1.85 -1.24
C PHE A 56 1.76 0.95 -2.48
N GLY A 57 2.45 1.31 -3.56
CA GLY A 57 2.55 0.46 -4.73
C GLY A 57 3.17 -0.91 -4.42
N VAL A 58 4.22 -0.94 -3.59
CA VAL A 58 4.86 -2.18 -3.09
C VAL A 58 3.89 -2.99 -2.25
N HIS A 59 3.18 -2.36 -1.31
CA HIS A 59 2.16 -3.02 -0.49
C HIS A 59 1.10 -3.73 -1.34
N PHE A 60 0.45 -3.02 -2.28
CA PHE A 60 -0.56 -3.62 -3.15
C PHE A 60 0.00 -4.69 -4.09
N SER A 61 1.24 -4.52 -4.56
CA SER A 61 1.90 -5.51 -5.42
C SER A 61 2.17 -6.82 -4.68
N PHE A 62 2.56 -6.76 -3.41
CA PHE A 62 2.73 -7.96 -2.60
C PHE A 62 1.40 -8.65 -2.29
N LEU A 63 0.35 -7.91 -1.93
CA LEU A 63 -0.99 -8.48 -1.74
C LEU A 63 -1.49 -9.26 -2.97
N PHE A 64 -1.20 -8.74 -4.17
CA PHE A 64 -1.49 -9.46 -5.41
C PHE A 64 -0.64 -10.72 -5.59
N LEU A 65 0.65 -10.66 -5.30
CA LEU A 65 1.55 -11.82 -5.38
C LEU A 65 1.18 -12.90 -4.37
N GLU A 66 0.70 -12.55 -3.18
CA GLU A 66 0.17 -13.49 -2.21
C GLU A 66 -1.08 -14.18 -2.74
N GLY A 67 -2.06 -13.42 -3.26
CA GLY A 67 -3.25 -13.97 -3.92
C GLY A 67 -2.90 -14.92 -5.08
N LEU A 68 -1.94 -14.54 -5.91
CA LEU A 68 -1.44 -15.36 -7.02
C LEU A 68 -0.74 -16.62 -6.54
N ASN A 69 0.07 -16.54 -5.49
CA ASN A 69 0.76 -17.69 -4.90
C ASN A 69 -0.25 -18.69 -4.31
N ASN A 70 -1.26 -18.20 -3.59
CA ASN A 70 -2.32 -19.04 -3.02
C ASN A 70 -3.13 -19.76 -4.11
N TYR A 71 -3.49 -19.04 -5.18
CA TYR A 71 -4.15 -19.62 -6.35
C TYR A 71 -3.30 -20.69 -7.03
N SER A 72 -2.00 -20.46 -7.14
CA SER A 72 -1.04 -21.41 -7.76
C SER A 72 -0.88 -22.69 -6.94
N ILE A 73 -0.94 -22.61 -5.61
CA ILE A 73 -0.86 -23.80 -4.74
C ILE A 73 -2.12 -24.65 -4.87
N ASN A 74 -3.29 -24.03 -5.04
CA ASN A 74 -4.58 -24.72 -5.04
C ASN A 74 -4.97 -25.30 -6.42
N THR A 75 -4.49 -24.71 -7.51
CA THR A 75 -4.83 -25.16 -8.87
C THR A 75 -3.80 -26.13 -9.45
N PHE A 76 -4.26 -27.07 -10.27
CA PHE A 76 -3.42 -28.04 -10.99
C PHE A 76 -2.50 -27.38 -12.04
N ILE A 77 -2.80 -26.15 -12.45
CA ILE A 77 -2.13 -25.47 -13.58
C ILE A 77 -0.69 -25.07 -13.22
N ALA A 78 -0.40 -24.79 -11.94
CA ALA A 78 0.95 -24.55 -11.46
C ALA A 78 1.49 -25.83 -10.78
N ASN A 79 2.79 -26.11 -10.82
CA ASN A 79 3.41 -27.36 -10.35
C ASN A 79 3.40 -27.58 -8.81
N GLY A 80 2.43 -27.05 -8.06
CA GLY A 80 2.30 -27.21 -6.60
C GLY A 80 3.38 -26.47 -5.82
N THR A 81 4.11 -25.61 -6.50
CA THR A 81 5.18 -24.75 -6.03
C THR A 81 4.85 -23.31 -6.38
N SER A 82 5.43 -22.35 -5.64
CA SER A 82 5.26 -20.91 -5.93
C SER A 82 5.59 -20.65 -7.40
N LEU A 83 4.68 -19.94 -8.12
CA LEU A 83 4.65 -19.80 -9.58
C LEU A 83 6.01 -19.45 -10.22
N THR A 84 6.84 -18.73 -9.49
CA THR A 84 8.07 -18.09 -9.98
C THR A 84 9.28 -18.29 -9.06
N GLY A 85 9.09 -18.87 -7.87
CA GLY A 85 10.09 -18.92 -6.79
C GLY A 85 10.09 -17.65 -5.92
N ARG A 86 10.38 -17.81 -4.61
CA ARG A 86 10.27 -16.73 -3.60
C ARG A 86 11.08 -15.48 -3.96
N PHE A 87 12.33 -15.64 -4.41
CA PHE A 87 13.19 -14.52 -4.74
C PHE A 87 12.66 -13.71 -5.93
N LYS A 88 12.13 -14.39 -6.96
CA LYS A 88 11.55 -13.72 -8.13
C LYS A 88 10.28 -12.94 -7.76
N ASN A 89 9.43 -13.48 -6.89
CA ASN A 89 8.26 -12.75 -6.39
C ASN A 89 8.64 -11.50 -5.60
N ILE A 90 9.67 -11.58 -4.74
CA ILE A 90 10.16 -10.38 -4.03
C ILE A 90 10.63 -9.32 -5.01
N LEU A 91 11.40 -9.72 -6.03
CA LEU A 91 11.88 -8.78 -7.05
C LEU A 91 10.73 -8.16 -7.83
N ILE A 92 9.72 -8.95 -8.22
CA ILE A 92 8.53 -8.45 -8.92
C ILE A 92 7.75 -7.47 -8.05
N GLY A 93 7.50 -7.79 -6.78
CA GLY A 93 6.73 -6.95 -5.86
C GLY A 93 7.37 -5.58 -5.59
N ILE A 94 8.70 -5.50 -5.71
CA ILE A 94 9.47 -4.26 -5.53
C ILE A 94 9.61 -3.51 -6.88
N CYS A 95 9.94 -4.20 -7.96
CA CYS A 95 10.25 -3.56 -9.23
C CYS A 95 9.02 -3.08 -10.02
N VAL A 96 7.91 -3.82 -9.99
CA VAL A 96 6.68 -3.44 -10.70
C VAL A 96 6.14 -2.07 -10.28
N PRO A 97 5.98 -1.77 -8.98
CA PRO A 97 5.47 -0.46 -8.54
C PRO A 97 6.49 0.68 -8.73
N ALA A 98 7.79 0.39 -8.86
CA ALA A 98 8.77 1.42 -9.18
C ALA A 98 8.53 2.08 -10.54
N ILE A 99 7.98 1.34 -11.52
CA ILE A 99 7.77 1.83 -12.89
C ILE A 99 6.77 3.01 -12.92
N PRO A 100 5.51 2.89 -12.46
CA PRO A 100 4.56 4.00 -12.47
C PRO A 100 5.04 5.18 -11.61
N VAL A 101 5.72 4.91 -10.49
CA VAL A 101 6.24 5.97 -9.61
C VAL A 101 7.34 6.76 -10.32
N LEU A 102 8.32 6.09 -10.94
CA LEU A 102 9.40 6.76 -11.67
C LEU A 102 8.85 7.56 -12.85
N LEU A 103 7.89 7.01 -13.61
CA LEU A 103 7.25 7.74 -14.70
C LEU A 103 6.56 9.00 -14.19
N THR A 104 5.80 8.90 -13.10
CA THR A 104 5.09 10.04 -12.50
C THR A 104 6.06 11.08 -11.95
N ALA A 105 7.12 10.65 -11.28
CA ALA A 105 8.15 11.53 -10.76
C ALA A 105 8.91 12.25 -11.88
N LEU A 106 9.17 11.60 -13.01
CA LEU A 106 9.86 12.22 -14.15
C LEU A 106 8.98 13.22 -14.90
N THR A 107 7.68 12.94 -15.07
CA THR A 107 6.78 13.80 -15.85
C THR A 107 6.14 14.91 -15.03
N ASN A 108 5.85 14.67 -13.75
CA ASN A 108 5.01 15.54 -12.92
C ASN A 108 5.62 15.82 -11.53
N PHE A 109 6.95 15.86 -11.40
CA PHE A 109 7.61 16.16 -10.12
C PHE A 109 7.11 17.47 -9.48
N LYS A 110 6.86 18.49 -10.31
CA LYS A 110 6.50 19.86 -9.87
C LYS A 110 5.11 19.95 -9.24
N THR A 111 4.18 19.10 -9.63
CA THR A 111 2.80 19.08 -9.12
C THR A 111 2.55 17.93 -8.14
N TYR A 112 3.61 17.25 -7.70
CA TYR A 112 3.52 16.02 -6.91
C TYR A 112 2.91 16.27 -5.53
N ILE A 113 3.25 17.37 -4.87
CA ILE A 113 2.77 17.71 -3.54
C ILE A 113 1.55 18.63 -3.59
N HIS A 114 0.73 18.55 -2.54
CA HIS A 114 -0.31 19.52 -2.25
C HIS A 114 0.30 20.78 -1.61
N GLU A 115 -0.40 21.92 -1.70
CA GLU A 115 0.16 23.23 -1.25
C GLU A 115 0.28 23.34 0.27
N SER A 116 -0.54 22.59 1.01
CA SER A 116 -0.58 22.61 2.48
C SER A 116 -0.01 21.34 3.14
N THR A 117 0.22 20.27 2.38
CA THR A 117 0.66 18.97 2.91
C THR A 117 1.73 18.31 2.06
N CYS A 118 2.65 17.60 2.69
CA CYS A 118 3.78 16.93 2.02
C CYS A 118 3.42 15.58 1.39
N TRP A 119 2.17 15.42 0.94
CA TRP A 119 1.64 14.22 0.28
C TRP A 119 1.10 14.57 -1.13
N CYS A 120 0.87 13.55 -1.95
CA CYS A 120 0.19 13.60 -3.26
C CYS A 120 -1.02 14.54 -3.32
N ASN A 121 -0.99 15.46 -4.30
CA ASN A 121 -2.09 16.35 -4.63
C ASN A 121 -3.26 15.61 -5.31
N MET A 122 -4.44 15.60 -4.68
CA MET A 122 -5.65 14.94 -5.21
C MET A 122 -6.20 15.61 -6.49
N ASN A 123 -5.91 16.90 -6.70
CA ASN A 123 -6.36 17.64 -7.88
C ASN A 123 -5.44 17.47 -9.09
N ALA A 124 -4.30 16.77 -8.93
CA ALA A 124 -3.32 16.55 -9.97
C ALA A 124 -3.43 15.15 -10.58
N VAL A 125 -2.82 14.99 -11.76
CA VAL A 125 -2.66 13.68 -12.44
C VAL A 125 -1.96 12.64 -11.56
N ASN A 126 -1.18 13.10 -10.57
CA ASN A 126 -0.44 12.26 -9.64
C ASN A 126 -1.36 11.35 -8.81
N PHE A 127 -2.54 11.84 -8.42
CA PHE A 127 -3.51 11.01 -7.70
C PHE A 127 -4.03 9.86 -8.57
N TYR A 128 -4.39 10.13 -9.82
CA TYR A 128 -4.83 9.09 -10.75
C TYR A 128 -3.68 8.12 -11.09
N ALA A 129 -2.44 8.60 -11.10
CA ALA A 129 -1.26 7.77 -11.30
C ALA A 129 -0.99 6.80 -10.15
N GLU A 130 -1.48 7.08 -8.94
CA GLU A 130 -1.44 6.15 -7.80
C GLU A 130 -2.70 5.27 -7.73
N LEU A 131 -3.88 5.87 -7.89
CA LEU A 131 -5.17 5.19 -7.81
C LEU A 131 -5.35 4.10 -8.88
N LEU A 132 -5.02 4.42 -10.14
CA LEU A 132 -5.29 3.51 -11.26
C LEU A 132 -4.45 2.23 -11.19
N PRO A 133 -3.11 2.29 -10.99
CA PRO A 133 -2.31 1.07 -10.79
C PRO A 133 -2.75 0.27 -9.57
N ALA A 134 -3.06 0.93 -8.44
CA ALA A 134 -3.53 0.24 -7.25
C ALA A 134 -4.84 -0.51 -7.51
N ALA A 135 -5.83 0.12 -8.15
CA ALA A 135 -7.10 -0.51 -8.49
C ALA A 135 -6.92 -1.69 -9.48
N LEU A 136 -6.06 -1.53 -10.49
CA LEU A 136 -5.76 -2.57 -11.48
C LEU A 136 -5.06 -3.79 -10.87
N ILE A 137 -4.40 -3.65 -9.73
CA ILE A 137 -3.74 -4.75 -9.01
C ILE A 137 -4.68 -5.37 -7.97
N CYS A 138 -5.40 -4.54 -7.20
CA CYS A 138 -6.29 -4.99 -6.13
C CYS A 138 -7.48 -5.81 -6.66
N VAL A 139 -8.11 -5.41 -7.77
CA VAL A 139 -9.28 -6.11 -8.31
C VAL A 139 -8.93 -7.55 -8.71
N PRO A 140 -7.90 -7.82 -9.54
CA PRO A 140 -7.45 -9.18 -9.80
C PRO A 140 -7.02 -9.94 -8.54
N ALA A 141 -6.39 -9.28 -7.56
CA ALA A 141 -6.00 -9.92 -6.30
C ALA A 141 -7.21 -10.46 -5.53
N MET A 142 -8.31 -9.69 -5.48
CA MET A 142 -9.58 -10.15 -4.89
C MET A 142 -10.15 -11.33 -5.67
N VAL A 143 -10.23 -11.24 -7.00
CA VAL A 143 -10.76 -12.32 -7.85
C VAL A 143 -9.97 -13.62 -7.67
N LEU A 144 -8.64 -13.55 -7.59
CA LEU A 144 -7.79 -14.72 -7.34
C LEU A 144 -8.02 -15.31 -5.94
N SER A 145 -8.24 -14.45 -4.94
CA SER A 145 -8.51 -14.85 -3.56
C SER A 145 -9.88 -15.54 -3.45
N GLU A 146 -10.91 -15.02 -4.12
CA GLU A 146 -12.25 -15.63 -4.19
C GLU A 146 -12.19 -16.97 -4.92
N ALA A 147 -11.54 -16.99 -6.08
CA ALA A 147 -11.34 -18.19 -6.87
C ALA A 147 -10.74 -19.29 -5.98
N THR A 148 -9.64 -19.00 -5.29
CA THR A 148 -8.98 -19.95 -4.36
C THR A 148 -9.92 -20.45 -3.26
N GLY A 149 -10.79 -19.59 -2.72
CA GLY A 149 -11.78 -19.92 -1.70
C GLY A 149 -12.94 -20.81 -2.16
N MET A 150 -13.23 -20.90 -3.47
CA MET A 150 -14.36 -21.71 -3.97
C MET A 150 -14.09 -23.22 -3.97
N GLY A 151 -12.85 -23.68 -3.77
CA GLY A 151 -12.50 -25.06 -3.42
C GLY A 151 -12.81 -26.16 -4.45
N LYS A 152 -13.38 -25.84 -5.63
CA LYS A 152 -13.81 -26.82 -6.65
C LYS A 152 -12.78 -27.02 -7.78
N TYR A 153 -11.49 -26.95 -7.48
CA TYR A 153 -10.46 -27.23 -8.48
C TYR A 153 -10.02 -28.68 -8.43
N LYS A 154 -9.58 -29.20 -9.58
CA LYS A 154 -8.80 -30.43 -9.60
C LYS A 154 -7.55 -30.20 -8.77
N GLU A 155 -7.44 -30.96 -7.69
CA GLU A 155 -6.35 -30.83 -6.76
C GLU A 155 -5.01 -31.08 -7.44
N ASN A 156 -3.99 -30.35 -7.00
CA ASN A 156 -2.64 -30.61 -7.42
C ASN A 156 -2.07 -31.83 -6.67
N PRO A 157 -1.70 -32.93 -7.37
CA PRO A 157 -1.13 -34.11 -6.71
C PRO A 157 0.25 -33.85 -6.09
N LYS A 158 0.94 -32.77 -6.48
CA LYS A 158 2.26 -32.39 -5.95
C LYS A 158 2.20 -31.44 -4.75
N SER A 159 1.04 -30.83 -4.46
CA SER A 159 0.90 -29.91 -3.34
C SER A 159 0.66 -30.68 -2.04
N LEU A 160 1.39 -30.34 -0.97
CA LEU A 160 1.12 -30.88 0.36
C LEU A 160 -0.26 -30.39 0.86
N PRO A 161 -1.09 -31.26 1.47
CA PRO A 161 -2.41 -30.89 1.97
C PRO A 161 -2.36 -29.76 3.02
N GLU A 162 -1.31 -29.72 3.83
CA GLU A 162 -1.06 -28.65 4.81
C GLU A 162 -0.91 -27.27 4.13
N LYS A 163 -0.09 -27.18 3.07
CA LYS A 163 0.10 -25.94 2.31
C LYS A 163 -1.17 -25.48 1.62
N ARG A 164 -2.01 -26.42 1.19
CA ARG A 164 -3.31 -26.13 0.58
C ARG A 164 -4.29 -25.57 1.60
N SER A 165 -4.39 -26.18 2.78
CA SER A 165 -5.22 -25.66 3.87
C SER A 165 -4.76 -24.27 4.31
N SER A 166 -3.44 -24.04 4.37
CA SER A 166 -2.87 -22.73 4.68
C SER A 166 -3.22 -21.70 3.59
N ALA A 167 -3.05 -22.03 2.30
CA ALA A 167 -3.41 -21.15 1.19
C ALA A 167 -4.92 -20.81 1.17
N TYR A 168 -5.78 -21.77 1.51
CA TYR A 168 -7.22 -21.54 1.64
C TYR A 168 -7.55 -20.56 2.78
N THR A 169 -6.98 -20.78 3.96
CA THR A 169 -7.18 -19.88 5.11
C THR A 169 -6.63 -18.47 4.83
N SER A 170 -5.42 -18.37 4.27
CA SER A 170 -4.81 -17.09 3.88
C SER A 170 -5.66 -16.36 2.83
N SER A 171 -6.19 -17.07 1.81
CA SER A 171 -7.07 -16.45 0.80
C SER A 171 -8.34 -15.84 1.39
N ARG A 172 -8.92 -16.45 2.42
CA ARG A 172 -10.08 -15.88 3.13
C ARG A 172 -9.72 -14.61 3.92
N GLY A 173 -8.52 -14.58 4.50
CA GLY A 173 -7.98 -13.37 5.14
C GLY A 173 -7.76 -12.25 4.11
N ALA A 174 -7.19 -12.58 2.95
CA ALA A 174 -6.92 -11.63 1.88
C ALA A 174 -8.20 -10.92 1.37
N LEU A 175 -9.35 -11.61 1.36
CA LEU A 175 -10.65 -11.00 1.00
C LEU A 175 -11.09 -9.87 1.93
N VAL A 176 -10.58 -9.84 3.16
CA VAL A 176 -10.82 -8.75 4.10
C VAL A 176 -9.68 -7.74 4.05
N VAL A 177 -8.44 -8.22 4.05
CA VAL A 177 -7.23 -7.38 4.10
C VAL A 177 -7.08 -6.48 2.88
N ILE A 178 -7.34 -6.99 1.66
CA ILE A 178 -7.20 -6.22 0.42
C ILE A 178 -8.15 -5.00 0.40
N PRO A 179 -9.49 -5.15 0.52
CA PRO A 179 -10.39 -4.01 0.49
C PRO A 179 -10.18 -3.08 1.69
N LEU A 180 -9.85 -3.62 2.86
CA LEU A 180 -9.56 -2.81 4.06
C LEU A 180 -8.30 -1.96 3.88
N SER A 181 -7.23 -2.52 3.29
CA SER A 181 -6.00 -1.80 2.95
C SER A 181 -6.26 -0.69 1.93
N PHE A 182 -7.05 -0.98 0.90
CA PHE A 182 -7.41 0.02 -0.11
C PHE A 182 -8.28 1.14 0.47
N ALA A 183 -9.23 0.80 1.34
CA ALA A 183 -10.04 1.78 2.06
C ALA A 183 -9.19 2.63 3.02
N ALA A 184 -8.25 2.03 3.76
CA ALA A 184 -7.34 2.76 4.63
C ALA A 184 -6.50 3.78 3.86
N TRP A 185 -5.98 3.39 2.67
CA TRP A 185 -5.29 4.30 1.77
C TRP A 185 -6.19 5.44 1.28
N LEU A 186 -7.42 5.14 0.83
CA LEU A 186 -8.39 6.17 0.39
C LEU A 186 -8.74 7.16 1.52
N VAL A 187 -8.96 6.66 2.73
CA VAL A 187 -9.24 7.51 3.91
C VAL A 187 -8.00 8.34 4.27
N GLY A 188 -6.79 7.78 4.13
CA GLY A 188 -5.54 8.51 4.29
C GLY A 188 -5.40 9.67 3.29
N MET A 189 -5.65 9.41 2.01
CA MET A 189 -5.68 10.44 0.96
C MET A 189 -6.71 11.54 1.26
N ALA A 190 -7.93 11.16 1.64
CA ALA A 190 -8.98 12.11 1.98
C ALA A 190 -8.68 12.91 3.26
N ALA A 191 -8.03 12.30 4.26
CA ALA A 191 -7.60 12.98 5.48
C ALA A 191 -6.59 14.08 5.19
N VAL A 192 -5.67 13.82 4.27
CA VAL A 192 -4.66 14.77 3.81
C VAL A 192 -5.28 15.94 3.05
N ASP A 193 -6.17 15.66 2.10
CA ASP A 193 -6.79 16.69 1.26
C ASP A 193 -7.69 17.64 2.07
N ARG A 194 -8.47 17.10 3.01
CA ARG A 194 -9.39 17.91 3.83
C ARG A 194 -8.77 18.45 5.12
N THR A 195 -7.58 18.00 5.49
CA THR A 195 -6.96 18.31 6.79
C THR A 195 -7.86 18.03 8.00
N ASP A 196 -8.72 16.99 7.90
CA ASP A 196 -9.74 16.65 8.90
C ASP A 196 -9.24 15.65 9.95
N LEU A 197 -9.22 16.05 11.23
CA LEU A 197 -8.76 15.22 12.36
C LEU A 197 -9.51 13.88 12.47
N SER A 198 -10.80 13.87 12.14
CA SER A 198 -11.67 12.69 12.16
C SER A 198 -11.19 11.62 11.18
N LEU A 199 -10.78 12.03 9.97
CA LEU A 199 -10.32 11.12 8.92
C LEU A 199 -8.94 10.54 9.24
N TYR A 200 -8.04 11.34 9.84
CA TYR A 200 -6.75 10.84 10.33
C TYR A 200 -6.92 9.78 11.43
N SER A 201 -7.88 10.00 12.33
CA SER A 201 -8.19 9.05 13.41
C SER A 201 -8.73 7.73 12.83
N ALA A 202 -9.66 7.82 11.88
CA ALA A 202 -10.19 6.65 11.17
C ALA A 202 -9.08 5.89 10.41
N CYS A 203 -8.22 6.59 9.67
CA CYS A 203 -7.08 6.00 8.97
C CYS A 203 -6.15 5.26 9.93
N SER A 204 -5.82 5.86 11.08
CA SER A 204 -4.95 5.26 12.10
C SER A 204 -5.54 3.98 12.70
N ILE A 205 -6.85 3.98 12.98
CA ILE A 205 -7.56 2.79 13.49
C ILE A 205 -7.54 1.68 12.43
N LEU A 206 -7.85 1.99 11.17
CA LEU A 206 -7.85 1.01 10.08
C LEU A 206 -6.46 0.38 9.90
N ASN A 207 -5.40 1.19 9.93
CA ASN A 207 -4.03 0.69 9.86
C ASN A 207 -3.61 -0.13 11.09
N THR A 208 -4.11 0.20 12.28
CA THR A 208 -3.88 -0.60 13.51
C THR A 208 -4.57 -1.97 13.44
N ILE A 209 -5.70 -2.07 12.74
CA ILE A 209 -6.38 -3.36 12.52
C ILE A 209 -5.63 -4.20 11.46
N LEU A 210 -4.97 -3.54 10.51
CA LEU A 210 -4.23 -4.19 9.42
C LEU A 210 -2.83 -4.68 9.80
N GLY A 211 -2.21 -4.08 10.82
CA GLY A 211 -0.88 -4.43 11.33
C GLY A 211 -0.93 -5.40 12.50
#